data_AF-A0A952NFA6-F1
#
_entry.id   AF-A0A952NFA6-F1
#
_cell.length_a   1.000
_cell.length_b   1.000
_cell.length_c   1.000
_cell.angle_alpha   90.00
_cell.angle_beta   90.00
_cell.angle_gamma   90.00
#
_symmetry.space_group_name_H-M   'P 1'
#
loop_
_entity.id
_entity.type
_entity.pdbx_description
1 polymer ?
#
loop_
_entity_poly.entity_id
_entity_poly.type
_entity_poly.pdbx_seq_one_letter_code
_entity_poly.pdbx_strand_id
1 'polypeptide(L)'
;MEGLNPALNLALTVRRSLEGGESTRAGLQAFAREKGELAVFCRRWLERRDRGADHMALLRELPSMHRRTLFIVFERGLRGEPIHEALCDAEKEVLEACRLEMDRHLALLPFRMMIPLLLFLFPAVLLLILAPFLDILSTGFAP
;
A
#
# COMPACT_ATOMS: atom_id res chain seq x y z
N MET A 1 -9.24 1.48 11.58
CA MET A 1 -7.82 1.44 11.18
C MET A 1 -7.60 2.55 10.17
N GLU A 2 -7.23 3.74 10.63
CA GLU A 2 -7.05 4.92 9.75
C GLU A 2 -5.75 4.77 8.94
N GLY A 3 -5.83 4.93 7.61
CA GLY A 3 -4.67 4.91 6.71
C GLY A 3 -4.45 3.61 5.90
N LEU A 4 -5.22 2.55 6.16
CA LEU A 4 -5.13 1.31 5.38
C LEU A 4 -5.87 1.43 4.03
N ASN A 5 -5.36 0.77 3.00
CA ASN A 5 -6.03 0.65 1.70
C ASN A 5 -7.47 0.15 1.92
N PRO A 6 -8.52 0.85 1.44
CA PRO A 6 -9.91 0.49 1.68
C PRO A 6 -10.27 -0.95 1.27
N ALA A 7 -9.63 -1.47 0.21
CA ALA A 7 -9.85 -2.83 -0.27
C ALA A 7 -9.27 -3.88 0.69
N LEU A 8 -8.10 -3.60 1.27
CA LEU A 8 -7.49 -4.45 2.28
C LEU A 8 -8.30 -4.41 3.58
N ASN A 9 -8.77 -3.22 4.00
CA ASN A 9 -9.63 -3.11 5.17
C ASN A 9 -10.93 -3.91 5.00
N LEU A 10 -11.55 -3.87 3.82
CA LEU A 10 -12.71 -4.69 3.48
C LEU A 10 -12.41 -6.19 3.60
N ALA A 11 -11.31 -6.66 3.00
CA ALA A 11 -10.91 -8.07 3.07
C ALA A 11 -10.67 -8.53 4.51
N LEU A 12 -9.95 -7.72 5.30
CA LEU A 12 -9.65 -7.99 6.70
C LEU A 12 -10.91 -8.03 7.57
N THR A 13 -11.83 -7.10 7.39
CA THR A 13 -13.09 -7.06 8.15
C THR A 13 -13.92 -8.30 7.87
N VAL A 14 -14.03 -8.72 6.60
CA VAL A 14 -14.75 -9.95 6.25
C VAL A 14 -14.03 -11.20 6.79
N ARG A 15 -12.71 -11.27 6.68
CA ARG A 15 -11.92 -12.38 7.22
C ARG A 15 -12.10 -12.52 8.73
N ARG A 16 -11.99 -11.42 9.49
CA ARG A 16 -12.20 -11.43 10.95
C ARG A 16 -13.60 -11.92 11.33
N SER A 17 -14.64 -11.52 10.60
CA SER A 17 -15.98 -12.06 10.81
C SER A 17 -16.03 -13.58 10.58
N LEU A 18 -15.41 -14.08 9.49
CA LEU A 18 -15.35 -15.52 9.21
C LEU A 18 -14.57 -16.30 10.28
N GLU A 19 -13.44 -15.77 10.74
CA GLU A 19 -12.64 -16.36 11.83
C GLU A 19 -13.41 -16.38 13.16
N GLY A 20 -14.29 -15.41 13.38
CA GLY A 20 -15.21 -15.35 14.52
C GLY A 20 -16.42 -16.30 14.40
N GLY A 21 -16.53 -17.07 13.31
CA GLY A 21 -17.67 -17.95 13.04
C GLY A 21 -18.91 -17.22 12.49
N GLU A 22 -18.80 -15.94 12.16
CA GLU A 22 -19.86 -15.18 11.50
C GLU A 22 -19.89 -15.46 9.99
N SER A 23 -20.97 -15.05 9.33
CA SER A 23 -21.10 -15.17 7.87
C SER A 23 -20.33 -14.07 7.12
N THR A 24 -19.97 -14.34 5.87
CA THR A 24 -19.45 -13.31 4.93
C THR A 24 -20.35 -12.08 4.89
N ARG A 25 -21.66 -12.29 4.98
CA ARG A 25 -22.66 -11.21 5.00
C ARG A 25 -22.52 -10.30 6.19
N ALA A 26 -22.30 -10.85 7.39
CA ALA A 26 -22.10 -10.07 8.60
C ALA A 26 -20.86 -9.17 8.46
N GLY A 27 -19.75 -9.72 7.96
CA GLY A 27 -18.53 -8.96 7.71
C GLY A 27 -18.70 -7.83 6.67
N LEU A 28 -19.40 -8.11 5.57
CA LEU A 28 -19.69 -7.08 4.57
C LEU A 28 -20.60 -5.97 5.11
N GLN A 29 -21.59 -6.32 5.93
CA GLN A 29 -22.47 -5.35 6.60
C GLN A 29 -21.70 -4.52 7.62
N ALA A 30 -20.75 -5.12 8.36
CA ALA A 30 -19.89 -4.41 9.28
C ALA A 30 -19.04 -3.37 8.53
N PHE A 31 -18.40 -3.75 7.42
CA PHE A 31 -17.64 -2.82 6.59
C PHE A 31 -18.53 -1.74 5.95
N ALA A 32 -19.73 -2.08 5.51
CA ALA A 32 -20.64 -1.13 4.87
C ALA A 32 -21.07 0.03 5.79
N ARG A 33 -20.88 -0.09 7.12
CA ARG A 33 -21.13 0.98 8.11
C ARG A 33 -20.00 2.01 8.19
N GLU A 34 -18.81 1.68 7.68
CA GLU A 34 -17.68 2.60 7.66
C GLU A 34 -17.90 3.77 6.68
N LYS A 35 -17.02 4.78 6.78
CA LYS A 35 -16.99 5.93 5.87
C LYS A 35 -16.09 5.64 4.69
N GLY A 36 -16.45 6.15 3.51
CA GLY A 36 -15.62 6.11 2.31
C GLY A 36 -16.34 5.57 1.09
N GLU A 37 -15.78 5.85 -0.10
CA GLU A 37 -16.38 5.49 -1.39
C GLU A 37 -16.63 3.99 -1.52
N LEU A 38 -15.67 3.17 -1.08
CA LEU A 38 -15.78 1.71 -1.16
C LEU A 38 -16.83 1.15 -0.21
N ALA A 39 -17.00 1.74 0.98
CA ALA A 39 -18.04 1.35 1.93
C ALA A 39 -19.44 1.69 1.38
N VAL A 40 -19.60 2.86 0.77
CA VAL A 40 -20.83 3.27 0.07
C VAL A 40 -21.13 2.32 -1.10
N PHE A 41 -20.12 1.99 -1.90
CA PHE A 41 -20.26 1.02 -2.99
C PHE A 41 -20.67 -0.36 -2.46
N CYS A 42 -20.02 -0.87 -1.42
CA CYS A 42 -20.34 -2.15 -0.79
C CYS A 42 -21.80 -2.21 -0.33
N ARG A 43 -22.28 -1.13 0.31
CA ARG A 43 -23.67 -1.00 0.74
C ARG A 43 -24.65 -1.06 -0.45
N ARG A 44 -24.41 -0.26 -1.49
CA ARG A 44 -25.24 -0.24 -2.71
C ARG A 44 -25.24 -1.61 -3.41
N TRP A 45 -24.09 -2.28 -3.45
CA TRP A 45 -23.93 -3.59 -4.04
C TRP A 45 -24.71 -4.66 -3.27
N LEU A 46 -24.61 -4.68 -1.94
CA LEU A 46 -25.39 -5.57 -1.07
C LEU A 46 -26.91 -5.35 -1.21
N GLU A 47 -27.35 -4.09 -1.17
CA GLU A 47 -28.78 -3.76 -1.30
C GLU A 47 -29.35 -4.22 -2.66
N ARG A 48 -28.57 -4.09 -3.74
CA ARG A 48 -28.98 -4.51 -5.07
C ARG A 48 -29.05 -6.03 -5.20
N ARG A 49 -28.07 -6.74 -4.62
CA ARG A 49 -28.06 -8.20 -4.52
C ARG A 49 -29.28 -8.72 -3.75
N ASP A 50 -29.60 -8.09 -2.63
CA ASP A 50 -30.71 -8.47 -1.76
C ASP A 50 -32.08 -8.29 -2.43
N ARG A 51 -32.19 -7.35 -3.37
CA ARG A 51 -33.38 -7.14 -4.21
C ARG A 51 -33.45 -8.09 -5.42
N GLY A 52 -32.47 -8.98 -5.59
CA GLY A 52 -32.39 -9.89 -6.75
C GLY A 52 -32.11 -9.17 -8.08
N ALA A 53 -31.65 -7.92 -8.04
CA ALA A 53 -31.27 -7.18 -9.24
C ALA A 53 -29.83 -7.55 -9.66
N ASP A 54 -29.48 -7.26 -10.92
CA ASP A 54 -28.12 -7.49 -11.43
C ASP A 54 -27.10 -6.60 -10.71
N HIS A 55 -26.48 -7.15 -9.66
CA HIS A 55 -25.45 -6.53 -8.84
C HIS A 55 -24.05 -6.70 -9.42
N MET A 56 -23.86 -7.66 -10.32
CA MET A 56 -22.58 -7.92 -10.99
C MET A 56 -22.25 -6.84 -12.01
N ALA A 57 -23.26 -6.25 -12.66
CA ALA A 57 -23.09 -5.08 -13.52
C ALA A 57 -22.42 -3.89 -12.80
N LEU A 58 -22.69 -3.68 -11.50
CA LEU A 58 -22.09 -2.59 -10.72
C LEU A 58 -20.57 -2.71 -10.59
N LEU A 59 -20.01 -3.91 -10.71
CA LEU A 59 -18.56 -4.11 -10.59
C LEU A 59 -17.78 -3.37 -11.69
N ARG A 60 -18.41 -3.06 -12.83
CA ARG A 60 -17.81 -2.28 -13.90
C ARG A 60 -17.49 -0.85 -13.48
N GLU A 61 -18.21 -0.31 -12.50
CA GLU A 61 -17.99 1.04 -11.96
C GLU A 61 -16.73 1.14 -11.10
N LEU A 62 -16.20 0.01 -10.60
CA LEU A 62 -14.96 0.00 -9.83
C LEU A 62 -13.76 0.17 -10.77
N PRO A 63 -12.88 1.17 -10.56
CA PRO A 63 -11.74 1.41 -11.45
C PRO A 63 -10.63 0.36 -11.28
N SER A 64 -10.47 -0.19 -10.07
CA SER A 64 -9.40 -1.14 -9.75
C SER A 64 -9.83 -2.59 -10.00
N MET A 65 -9.03 -3.32 -10.77
CA MET A 65 -9.24 -4.75 -11.03
C MET A 65 -9.26 -5.57 -9.73
N HIS A 66 -8.34 -5.30 -8.80
CA HIS A 66 -8.29 -6.01 -7.49
C HIS A 66 -9.58 -5.85 -6.69
N ARG A 67 -10.19 -4.65 -6.71
CA ARG A 67 -11.48 -4.42 -6.05
C ARG A 67 -12.57 -5.27 -6.68
N ARG A 68 -12.61 -5.38 -8.01
CA ARG A 68 -13.59 -6.24 -8.71
C ARG A 68 -13.42 -7.71 -8.33
N THR A 69 -12.18 -8.21 -8.33
CA THR A 69 -11.87 -9.59 -7.93
C THR A 69 -12.33 -9.88 -6.51
N LEU A 70 -12.09 -8.96 -5.57
CA LEU A 70 -12.57 -9.08 -4.18
C LEU A 70 -14.09 -9.24 -4.11
N PHE A 71 -14.86 -8.42 -4.83
CA PHE A 71 -16.33 -8.57 -4.86
C PHE A 71 -16.80 -9.87 -5.52
N ILE A 72 -16.07 -10.40 -6.49
CA ILE A 72 -16.36 -11.73 -7.06
C ILE A 72 -16.13 -12.83 -6.01
N VAL A 73 -15.05 -12.74 -5.23
CA VAL A 73 -14.80 -13.65 -4.12
C VAL A 73 -15.91 -13.55 -3.07
N PHE A 74 -16.33 -12.33 -2.70
CA PHE A 74 -17.42 -12.14 -1.75
C PHE A 74 -18.76 -12.70 -2.25
N GLU A 75 -19.06 -12.58 -3.54
CA GLU A 75 -20.25 -13.19 -4.12
C GLU A 75 -20.26 -14.72 -3.95
N ARG A 76 -19.11 -15.38 -4.13
CA ARG A 76 -18.96 -16.82 -3.86
C ARG A 76 -19.20 -17.14 -2.38
N GLY A 77 -18.62 -16.34 -1.48
CA GLY A 77 -18.83 -16.51 -0.04
C GLY A 77 -20.27 -16.34 0.39
N LEU A 78 -20.98 -15.39 -0.23
CA LEU A 78 -22.41 -15.19 0.01
C LEU A 78 -23.31 -16.27 -0.61
N ARG A 79 -22.78 -17.15 -1.46
CA ARG A 79 -23.43 -18.37 -1.95
C ARG A 79 -23.13 -19.60 -1.07
N GLY A 80 -22.33 -19.42 -0.02
CA GLY A 80 -21.93 -20.48 0.89
C GLY A 80 -20.65 -21.22 0.49
N GLU A 81 -19.91 -20.73 -0.52
CA GLU A 81 -18.60 -21.29 -0.85
C GLU A 81 -17.53 -20.85 0.17
N PRO A 82 -16.52 -21.70 0.46
CA PRO A 82 -15.41 -21.31 1.31
C PRO A 82 -14.54 -20.27 0.58
N ILE A 83 -14.38 -19.10 1.19
CA ILE A 83 -13.59 -17.98 0.62
C ILE A 83 -12.39 -17.56 1.46
N HIS A 84 -12.18 -18.22 2.60
CA HIS A 84 -11.14 -17.85 3.55
C HIS A 84 -9.73 -17.87 2.92
N GLU A 85 -9.37 -18.94 2.22
CA GLU A 85 -8.07 -19.03 1.53
C GLU A 85 -7.89 -17.95 0.47
N ALA A 86 -8.93 -17.69 -0.34
CA ALA A 86 -8.89 -16.63 -1.35
C ALA A 86 -8.69 -15.24 -0.74
N LEU A 87 -9.23 -14.99 0.46
CA LEU A 87 -9.00 -13.73 1.19
C LEU A 87 -7.58 -13.66 1.75
N CYS A 88 -7.04 -14.77 2.28
CA CYS A 88 -5.66 -14.83 2.74
C CYS A 88 -4.66 -14.59 1.61
N ASP A 89 -4.91 -15.14 0.42
CA ASP A 89 -4.02 -14.95 -0.72
C ASP A 89 -4.09 -13.52 -1.26
N ALA A 90 -5.28 -12.92 -1.32
CA ALA A 90 -5.43 -11.50 -1.66
C ALA A 90 -4.69 -10.59 -0.67
N GLU A 91 -4.70 -10.92 0.63
CA GLU A 91 -3.94 -10.19 1.65
C GLU A 91 -2.42 -10.31 1.43
N LYS A 92 -1.91 -11.52 1.16
CA LYS A 92 -0.49 -11.74 0.86
C LYS A 92 -0.03 -10.96 -0.37
N GLU A 93 -0.83 -10.94 -1.44
CA GLU A 93 -0.52 -10.18 -2.65
C GLU A 93 -0.39 -8.68 -2.35
N VAL A 94 -1.30 -8.12 -1.56
CA VAL A 94 -1.25 -6.70 -1.17
C VAL A 94 -0.04 -6.42 -0.28
N LEU A 95 0.25 -7.29 0.69
CA LEU A 95 1.43 -7.15 1.54
C LEU A 95 2.73 -7.20 0.74
N GLU A 96 2.83 -8.11 -0.23
CA GLU A 96 4.01 -8.24 -1.08
C GLU A 96 4.18 -7.01 -1.99
N ALA A 97 3.08 -6.49 -2.54
CA ALA A 97 3.10 -5.25 -3.31
C ALA A 97 3.60 -4.05 -2.46
N CYS A 98 3.12 -3.94 -1.22
CA CYS A 98 3.61 -2.92 -0.28
C CYS A 98 5.11 -3.10 0.02
N ARG A 99 5.57 -4.34 0.23
CA ARG A 99 6.97 -4.65 0.50
C ARG A 99 7.87 -4.25 -0.67
N LEU A 100 7.47 -4.57 -1.90
CA LEU A 100 8.18 -4.18 -3.12
C LEU A 100 8.28 -2.65 -3.26
N GLU A 101 7.23 -1.92 -2.92
CA GLU A 101 7.24 -0.46 -2.92
C GLU A 101 8.21 0.10 -1.87
N MET A 102 8.19 -0.45 -0.65
CA MET A 102 9.15 -0.10 0.40
C MET A 102 10.59 -0.37 -0.01
N ASP A 103 10.87 -1.55 -0.57
CA ASP A 103 12.22 -1.93 -1.01
C ASP A 103 12.72 -0.99 -2.12
N ARG A 104 11.84 -0.60 -3.05
CA ARG A 104 12.17 0.40 -4.08
C ARG A 104 12.52 1.76 -3.48
N HIS A 105 11.80 2.21 -2.46
CA HIS A 105 12.10 3.46 -1.77
C HIS A 105 13.39 3.38 -0.96
N LEU A 106 13.62 2.28 -0.26
CA LEU A 106 14.85 2.04 0.50
C LEU A 106 16.07 1.97 -0.40
N ALA A 107 15.97 1.37 -1.59
CA ALA A 107 17.08 1.30 -2.54
C ALA A 107 17.58 2.68 -3.01
N LEU A 108 16.70 3.70 -3.03
CA LEU A 108 17.04 5.06 -3.44
C LEU A 108 17.57 5.94 -2.29
N LEU A 109 17.36 5.50 -1.05
CA LEU A 109 17.73 6.28 0.14
C LEU A 109 19.25 6.55 0.24
N PRO A 110 20.14 5.55 0.03
CA PRO A 110 21.59 5.75 0.12
C PRO A 110 22.09 6.81 -0.86
N PHE A 111 21.60 6.79 -2.11
CA PHE A 111 21.98 7.77 -3.13
C PHE A 111 21.56 9.18 -2.75
N ARG A 112 20.35 9.34 -2.18
CA ARG A 112 19.90 10.65 -1.66
C ARG A 112 20.77 11.13 -0.49
N MET A 113 21.22 10.22 0.37
CA MET A 113 22.11 10.56 1.49
C MET A 113 23.55 10.84 1.06
N MET A 114 23.99 10.33 -0.10
CA MET A 114 25.34 10.57 -0.61
C MET A 114 25.58 12.02 -1.03
N ILE A 115 24.55 12.73 -1.52
CA ILE A 115 24.63 14.14 -1.93
C ILE A 115 25.04 15.07 -0.76
N PRO A 116 24.34 15.08 0.39
CA PRO A 116 24.73 15.92 1.52
C PRO A 116 26.09 15.50 2.10
N LEU A 117 26.41 14.21 2.08
CA LEU A 117 27.70 13.70 2.55
C LEU A 117 28.85 14.21 1.65
N LEU A 118 28.67 14.19 0.33
CA LEU A 118 29.62 14.77 -0.63
C LEU A 118 29.80 16.28 -0.43
N LEU A 119 28.72 17.02 -0.18
CA LEU A 119 28.80 18.46 0.11
C LEU A 119 29.63 18.77 1.36
N PHE A 120 29.62 17.89 2.35
CA PHE A 120 30.45 18.02 3.55
C PHE A 120 31.88 17.51 3.37
N LEU A 121 32.06 16.40 2.66
CA LEU A 121 33.36 15.75 2.47
C LEU A 121 34.23 16.50 1.46
N PHE A 122 33.62 17.01 0.39
CA PHE A 122 34.33 17.63 -0.72
C PHE A 122 35.18 18.85 -0.29
N PRO A 123 34.66 19.83 0.48
CA PRO A 123 35.47 20.97 0.94
C PRO A 123 36.62 20.55 1.86
N ALA A 124 36.39 19.56 2.73
CA ALA A 124 37.41 19.07 3.65
C ALA A 124 38.57 18.39 2.90
N VAL A 125 38.25 17.54 1.91
CA VAL A 125 39.25 16.91 1.05
C VAL A 125 39.97 17.95 0.19
N LEU A 126 39.25 18.94 -0.34
CA LEU A 126 39.84 20.01 -1.14
C LEU A 126 40.83 20.84 -0.31
N LEU A 127 40.49 21.19 0.94
CA LEU A 127 41.42 21.84 1.87
C LEU A 127 42.65 20.99 2.18
N LEU A 128 42.47 19.69 2.42
CA LEU A 128 43.56 18.77 2.70
C LEU A 128 44.56 18.70 1.54
N ILE A 129 44.05 18.68 0.30
CA ILE A 129 44.88 18.64 -0.91
C ILE A 129 45.51 20.01 -1.17
N LEU A 130 44.78 21.12 -0.98
CA LEU A 130 45.23 22.47 -1.32
C LEU A 130 46.22 23.04 -0.29
N ALA A 131 46.14 22.63 0.97
CA ALA A 131 47.02 23.09 2.06
C ALA A 131 48.52 23.04 1.70
N PRO A 132 49.11 21.91 1.25
CA PRO A 132 50.52 21.87 0.88
C PRO A 132 50.88 22.77 -0.32
N PHE A 133 49.96 22.98 -1.26
CA PHE A 133 50.19 23.90 -2.38
C PHE A 133 50.21 25.36 -1.92
N LEU A 134 49.38 25.73 -0.94
CA LEU A 134 49.39 27.05 -0.32
C LEU A 134 50.70 27.28 0.46
N ASP A 135 51.24 26.26 1.13
CA ASP A 135 52.53 26.34 1.82
C ASP A 135 53.71 26.54 0.84
N ILE A 136 53.70 25.83 -0.29
CA ILE A 136 54.74 25.98 -1.33
C ILE A 136 54.67 27.38 -1.99
N LEU A 137 53.46 27.87 -2.27
CA LEU A 137 53.29 29.21 -2.86
C LEU A 137 53.66 30.32 -1.86
N SER A 138 53.35 30.17 -0.58
CA SER A 138 53.69 31.17 0.44
C SER A 138 55.19 31.23 0.74
N THR A 139 55.88 30.08 0.74
CA THR A 139 57.35 30.03 0.91
C THR A 139 58.12 30.51 -0.31
N GLY A 140 57.58 30.36 -1.53
CA GLY A 140 58.19 30.87 -2.76
C GLY A 140 58.09 32.39 -2.98
N PHE A 141 57.27 33.10 -2.19
CA PHE A 141 57.10 34.56 -2.23
C PHE A 141 57.80 35.30 -1.07
N ALA A 142 58.52 34.57 -0.20
CA ALA A 142 59.38 35.19 0.79
C ALA A 142 60.68 35.68 0.11
N PRO A 143 61.03 36.99 0.21
CA PRO A 143 62.26 37.53 -0.37
C PRO A 143 63.54 37.00 0.27
#